data_AF-A0A2V6K229-F1
#
_entry.id   AF-A0A2V6K229-F1
#
_cell.length_a   1.000
_cell.length_b   1.000
_cell.length_c   1.000
_cell.angle_alpha   90.00
_cell.angle_beta   90.00
_cell.angle_gamma   90.00
#
_symmetry.space_group_name_H-M   'P 1'
#
loop_
_entity.id
_entity.type
_entity.pdbx_description
1 polymer ?
#
loop_
_entity_poly.entity_id
_entity_poly.type
_entity_poly.pdbx_seq_one_letter_code
_entity_poly.pdbx_strand_id
1 'polypeptide(L)'
;MQRRKRPNPDSEENIRRIDTKARARKQTHGFQVHFLRGDRVVTKMFSDSLYGGKAGARRAARKFKRTTLRRLPRRKFVGVG
;
A
#
# COMPACT_ATOMS: atom_id res chain seq x y z
N MET A 1 13.53 -22.98 1.70
CA MET A 1 13.95 -21.63 1.25
C MET A 1 12.72 -20.87 0.72
N GLN A 2 12.18 -19.91 1.49
CA GLN A 2 11.04 -19.10 1.02
C GLN A 2 11.52 -18.22 -0.14
N ARG A 3 11.13 -18.55 -1.38
CA ARG A 3 11.33 -17.70 -2.55
C ARG A 3 10.83 -16.30 -2.16
N ARG A 4 11.73 -15.34 -1.97
CA ARG A 4 11.40 -13.91 -1.91
C ARG A 4 10.73 -13.62 -3.25
N LYS A 5 9.40 -13.70 -3.29
CA LYS A 5 8.59 -13.41 -4.47
C LYS A 5 9.06 -12.05 -4.94
N ARG A 6 9.57 -12.00 -6.18
CA ARG A 6 9.85 -10.73 -6.87
C ARG A 6 8.70 -9.78 -6.54
N PRO A 7 8.96 -8.59 -5.96
CA PRO A 7 7.89 -7.65 -5.71
C PRO A 7 7.18 -7.48 -7.05
N ASN A 8 5.87 -7.72 -7.05
CA ASN A 8 5.04 -7.64 -8.25
C ASN A 8 5.42 -6.35 -9.00
N PRO A 9 5.69 -6.36 -10.31
CA PRO A 9 6.17 -5.19 -11.06
C PRO A 9 5.25 -3.96 -10.92
N ASP A 10 3.99 -4.17 -10.55
CA ASP A 10 3.03 -3.11 -10.24
C ASP A 10 3.11 -2.54 -8.81
N SER A 11 3.95 -3.12 -7.95
CA SER A 11 4.15 -2.65 -6.58
C SER A 11 5.13 -1.49 -6.57
N GLU A 12 4.71 -0.38 -5.96
CA GLU A 12 5.57 0.77 -5.72
C GLU A 12 6.06 0.74 -4.27
N GLU A 13 7.06 1.56 -3.95
CA GLU A 13 7.48 1.76 -2.56
C GLU A 13 6.27 2.15 -1.69
N ASN A 14 6.02 1.40 -0.61
CA ASN A 14 4.86 1.56 0.30
C ASN A 14 3.48 1.25 -0.31
N ILE A 15 3.40 0.74 -1.55
CA ILE A 15 2.14 0.34 -2.21
C ILE A 15 2.32 -1.06 -2.80
N ARG A 16 1.71 -2.06 -2.16
CA ARG A 16 1.80 -3.47 -2.59
C ARG A 16 0.59 -3.85 -3.43
N ARG A 17 0.83 -4.43 -4.60
CA ARG A 17 -0.24 -5.04 -5.40
C ARG A 17 -0.68 -6.34 -4.74
N ILE A 18 -1.98 -6.45 -4.46
CA ILE A 18 -2.62 -7.67 -3.99
C ILE A 18 -3.41 -8.23 -5.17
N ASP A 19 -2.83 -9.25 -5.79
CA ASP A 19 -3.55 -10.11 -6.72
C ASP A 19 -3.95 -11.37 -5.96
N THR A 20 -5.21 -11.78 -6.12
CA THR A 20 -5.69 -12.95 -5.42
C THR A 20 -4.89 -14.19 -5.83
N LYS A 21 -4.66 -15.09 -4.88
CA LYS A 21 -4.08 -16.40 -5.19
C LYS A 21 -5.18 -17.30 -5.76
N ALA A 22 -4.83 -18.14 -6.72
CA ALA A 22 -5.76 -19.08 -7.39
C ALA A 22 -6.55 -19.99 -6.43
N ARG A 23 -6.07 -20.21 -5.19
CA ARG A 23 -6.74 -21.03 -4.18
C ARG A 23 -7.68 -20.27 -3.24
N ALA A 24 -7.83 -18.95 -3.39
CA ALA A 24 -8.64 -18.15 -2.48
C ALA A 24 -10.12 -18.16 -2.90
N ARG A 25 -10.99 -18.47 -1.94
CA ARG A 25 -12.45 -18.52 -2.10
C ARG A 25 -13.07 -17.16 -2.48
N LYS A 26 -12.40 -16.05 -2.13
CA LYS A 26 -12.78 -14.69 -2.52
C LYS A 26 -11.63 -14.03 -3.25
N GLN A 27 -11.92 -13.56 -4.47
CA GLN A 27 -10.96 -12.87 -5.32
C GLN A 27 -10.90 -11.39 -4.91
N THR A 28 -9.80 -10.97 -4.30
CA THR A 28 -9.52 -9.59 -3.93
C THR A 28 -8.38 -9.07 -4.78
N HIS A 29 -8.72 -8.23 -5.75
CA HIS A 29 -7.76 -7.53 -6.61
C HIS A 29 -7.67 -6.08 -6.17
N GLY A 30 -6.46 -5.59 -5.88
CA GLY A 30 -6.29 -4.22 -5.41
C GLY A 30 -4.87 -3.84 -5.03
N PHE A 31 -4.72 -2.64 -4.49
CA PHE A 31 -3.46 -2.12 -3.97
C PHE A 31 -3.57 -1.86 -2.47
N GLN A 32 -2.63 -2.39 -1.69
CA GLN A 32 -2.50 -2.11 -0.28
C GLN A 32 -1.40 -1.07 -0.07
N VAL A 33 -1.77 0.11 0.43
CA VAL A 33 -0.82 1.08 0.94
C VAL A 33 -0.46 0.68 2.36
N HIS A 34 0.82 0.49 2.62
CA HIS A 34 1.33 0.18 3.96
C HIS A 34 2.65 0.93 4.17
N PHE A 35 2.71 1.79 5.18
CA PHE A 35 3.95 2.42 5.62
C PHE A 35 3.88 2.89 7.06
N LEU A 36 5.06 2.98 7.69
CA LEU A 36 5.24 3.62 8.98
C LEU A 36 5.54 5.11 8.76
N ARG A 37 4.88 5.99 9.51
CA ARG A 37 5.14 7.44 9.49
C ARG A 37 5.04 8.00 10.91
N GLY A 38 6.14 8.51 11.43
CA GLY A 38 6.19 8.82 12.86
C GLY A 38 6.11 7.51 13.64
N ASP A 39 5.17 7.48 14.57
CA ASP A 39 4.84 6.30 15.39
C ASP A 39 3.54 5.62 14.94
N ARG A 40 3.00 6.05 13.79
CA ARG A 40 1.73 5.51 13.24
C ARG A 40 1.99 4.61 12.06
N VAL A 41 1.43 3.41 12.13
CA VAL A 41 1.33 2.49 10.99
C VAL A 41 0.10 2.87 10.18
N VAL A 42 0.31 3.27 8.92
CA VAL A 42 -0.77 3.55 7.98
C VAL A 42 -0.95 2.34 7.10
N THR A 43 -2.13 1.71 7.19
CA THR A 43 -2.53 0.64 6.27
C THR A 43 -3.88 0.97 5.65
N LYS A 44 -3.98 0.90 4.33
CA LYS A 44 -5.25 1.06 3.60
C LYS A 44 -5.29 0.23 2.32
N MET A 45 -6.42 -0.42 2.07
CA MET A 45 -6.65 -1.22 0.87
C MET A 45 -7.47 -0.44 -0.17
N PHE A 46 -7.11 -0.59 -1.44
CA PHE A 46 -7.78 0.00 -2.60
C PHE A 46 -8.15 -1.10 -3.59
N SER A 47 -9.38 -1.57 -3.55
CA SER A 47 -9.88 -2.64 -4.42
C SER A 47 -10.15 -2.15 -5.84
N ASP A 48 -9.76 -2.92 -6.86
CA ASP A 48 -9.98 -2.56 -8.26
C ASP A 48 -11.47 -2.36 -8.57
N SER A 49 -12.34 -3.23 -8.04
CA SER A 49 -13.79 -3.13 -8.26
C SER A 49 -14.41 -1.84 -7.73
N LEU A 50 -13.88 -1.29 -6.63
CA LEU A 50 -14.41 -0.06 -6.01
C LEU A 50 -13.83 1.22 -6.61
N TYR A 51 -12.65 1.13 -7.21
CA TYR A 51 -11.91 2.30 -7.69
C TYR A 51 -11.80 2.39 -9.21
N GLY A 52 -12.66 1.70 -9.96
CA GLY A 52 -12.71 1.79 -11.43
C GLY A 52 -11.57 1.03 -12.12
N GLY A 53 -11.23 -0.15 -11.60
CA GLY A 53 -10.19 -1.02 -12.11
C GLY A 53 -8.78 -0.72 -11.60
N LYS A 54 -7.79 -1.45 -12.12
CA LYS A 54 -6.39 -1.39 -11.70
C LYS A 54 -5.80 0.02 -11.76
N ALA A 55 -6.06 0.77 -12.83
CA ALA A 55 -5.52 2.11 -12.99
C ALA A 55 -6.10 3.10 -11.96
N GLY A 56 -7.40 3.04 -11.72
CA GLY A 56 -8.07 3.90 -10.75
C GLY A 56 -7.71 3.57 -9.31
N ALA A 57 -7.60 2.28 -8.95
CA ALA A 57 -7.11 1.84 -7.66
C ALA A 57 -5.65 2.28 -7.40
N ARG A 58 -4.77 2.15 -8.41
CA ARG A 58 -3.38 2.64 -8.32
C ARG A 58 -3.32 4.14 -8.10
N ARG A 59 -4.12 4.92 -8.85
CA ARG A 59 -4.21 6.38 -8.71
C ARG A 59 -4.72 6.79 -7.32
N ALA A 60 -5.74 6.12 -6.81
CA ALA A 60 -6.29 6.35 -5.48
C ALA A 60 -5.26 6.04 -4.38
N ALA A 61 -4.56 4.91 -4.49
CA ALA A 61 -3.50 4.52 -3.57
C ALA A 61 -2.35 5.56 -3.55
N ARG A 62 -1.90 6.02 -4.73
CA ARG A 62 -0.86 7.05 -4.85
C ARG A 62 -1.31 8.39 -4.27
N LYS A 63 -2.55 8.81 -4.55
CA LYS A 63 -3.14 10.03 -3.98
C LYS A 63 -3.19 9.94 -2.46
N PHE A 64 -3.63 8.80 -1.91
CA PHE A 64 -3.69 8.57 -0.48
C PHE A 64 -2.30 8.59 0.17
N LYS A 65 -1.30 7.87 -0.38
CA LYS A 65 0.10 7.93 0.10
C LYS A 65 0.57 9.38 0.16
N ARG A 66 0.42 10.15 -0.93
CA ARG A 66 0.87 11.54 -1.02
C ARG A 66 0.17 12.45 -0.01
N THR A 67 -1.16 12.35 0.12
CA THR A 67 -1.93 13.15 1.08
C THR A 67 -1.57 12.80 2.51
N THR A 68 -1.44 11.51 2.84
CA THR A 68 -1.10 11.05 4.18
C THR A 68 0.33 11.42 4.56
N LEU A 69 1.29 11.34 3.64
CA LEU A 69 2.66 11.80 3.88
C LEU A 69 2.75 13.31 4.10
N ARG A 70 1.88 14.11 3.47
CA ARG A 70 1.79 15.56 3.71
C ARG A 70 1.12 15.88 5.05
N ARG A 71 0.08 15.12 5.43
CA ARG A 71 -0.69 15.37 6.66
C ARG A 71 -0.01 14.86 7.92
N LEU A 72 0.63 13.70 7.86
CA LEU A 72 1.29 13.12 9.03
C LEU A 72 2.69 13.71 9.18
N PRO A 73 3.03 14.25 10.38
CA PRO A 73 4.36 14.75 10.63
C PRO A 73 5.39 13.65 10.36
N ARG A 74 6.51 14.02 9.73
CA ARG A 74 7.68 13.15 9.70
C ARG A 74 8.06 12.89 11.16
N ARG A 75 8.47 11.67 11.50
CA ARG A 75 9.10 11.39 12.79
C ARG A 75 10.19 12.45 12.98
N LYS A 76 9.99 13.40 13.89
CA LYS A 76 11.13 14.17 14.40
C LYS A 76 11.83 13.16 15.29
N PHE A 77 12.95 12.64 14.82
CA PHE A 77 13.84 11.86 15.66
C PHE A 77 14.38 12.87 16.68
N VAL A 78 13.66 13.05 17.79
CA VAL A 78 14.19 13.76 18.94
C VAL A 78 15.17 12.76 19.53
N GLY A 79 16.45 12.95 19.24
CA GLY A 79 17.51 12.16 19.85
C GLY A 79 17.28 12.15 21.36
N VAL A 80 17.41 10.97 21.97
CA VAL A 80 17.51 10.87 23.42
C VAL A 80 18.73 11.71 23.80
N GLY A 81 18.50 12.75 24.60
CA GLY A 81 19.53 13.64 25.12
C GLY A 81 20.50 12.92 26.03
#